data_AF-A0A2Z6Q8J4-F1
#
_entry.id   AF-A0A2Z6Q8J4-F1
#
_cell.length_a   1.000
_cell.length_b   1.000
_cell.length_c   1.000
_cell.angle_alpha   90.00
_cell.angle_beta   90.00
_cell.angle_gamma   90.00
#
_symmetry.space_group_name_H-M   'P 1'
#
loop_
_entity.id
_entity.type
_entity.pdbx_description
1 polymer ?
#
loop_
_entity_poly.entity_id
_entity_poly.type
_entity_poly.pdbx_seq_one_letter_code
_entity_poly.pdbx_strand_id
1 'polypeptide(L)'
;MDAPKNIQEKITGYFTHGRHRNISAIYVAQRFFAIPKAIRENVNYISLHGGHGSLSDTKRIISQYTNESDSIAPIIDELTLGREFIVFDLRHPKLIPYQLEFDGILVLELLWNRPRMILE
;
A
#
# COMPACT_ATOMS: atom_id res chain seq x y z
N MET A 1 -18.04 -19.21 -3.83
CA MET A 1 -18.80 -18.61 -4.95
C MET A 1 -18.53 -17.13 -4.92
N ASP A 2 -18.10 -16.56 -6.05
CA ASP A 2 -17.89 -15.13 -6.15
C ASP A 2 -19.24 -14.39 -6.12
N ALA A 3 -19.25 -13.19 -5.57
CA ALA A 3 -20.44 -12.35 -5.61
C ALA A 3 -20.83 -12.05 -7.07
N PRO A 4 -22.14 -11.96 -7.38
CA PRO A 4 -22.63 -11.57 -8.69
C PRO A 4 -21.96 -10.31 -9.25
N LYS A 5 -21.75 -10.28 -10.57
CA LYS A 5 -21.04 -9.19 -11.28
C LYS A 5 -21.59 -7.80 -10.97
N ASN A 6 -22.91 -7.66 -10.91
CA ASN A 6 -23.58 -6.40 -10.59
C ASN A 6 -23.25 -5.87 -9.18
N ILE A 7 -22.93 -6.75 -8.21
CA ILE A 7 -22.47 -6.35 -6.88
C ILE A 7 -21.03 -5.83 -6.95
N GLN A 8 -20.14 -6.56 -7.65
CA GLN A 8 -18.74 -6.15 -7.82
C GLN A 8 -18.61 -4.80 -8.54
N GLU A 9 -19.44 -4.56 -9.55
CA GLU A 9 -19.52 -3.27 -10.26
C GLU A 9 -19.96 -2.13 -9.34
N LYS A 10 -20.98 -2.36 -8.49
CA LYS A 10 -21.41 -1.37 -7.49
C LYS A 10 -20.30 -1.05 -6.49
N ILE A 11 -19.60 -2.06 -5.97
CA ILE A 11 -18.47 -1.87 -5.06
C ILE A 11 -17.38 -1.04 -5.73
N THR A 12 -16.98 -1.41 -6.95
CA THR A 12 -15.99 -0.67 -7.75
C THR A 12 -16.42 0.79 -8.01
N GLY A 13 -17.73 1.02 -8.18
CA GLY A 13 -18.31 2.35 -8.34
C GLY A 13 -18.01 3.29 -7.17
N TYR A 14 -17.94 2.78 -5.94
CA TYR A 14 -17.59 3.59 -4.76
C TYR A 14 -16.13 4.05 -4.77
N PHE A 15 -15.20 3.24 -5.27
CA PHE A 15 -13.79 3.63 -5.36
C PHE A 15 -13.50 4.62 -6.49
N THR A 16 -14.26 4.56 -7.57
CA THR A 16 -14.07 5.41 -8.76
C THR A 16 -14.81 6.76 -8.66
N HIS A 17 -16.06 6.76 -8.19
CA HIS A 17 -16.91 7.96 -8.20
C HIS A 17 -17.44 8.34 -6.80
N GLY A 18 -17.07 7.62 -5.74
CA GLY A 18 -17.59 7.84 -4.39
C GLY A 18 -17.29 9.23 -3.83
N ARG A 19 -16.13 9.82 -4.15
CA ARG A 19 -15.73 11.16 -3.68
C ARG A 19 -16.76 12.24 -4.08
N HIS A 20 -17.31 12.16 -5.30
CA HIS A 20 -18.35 13.08 -5.78
C HIS A 20 -19.70 12.92 -5.06
N ARG A 21 -19.86 11.84 -4.29
CA ARG A 21 -21.06 11.51 -3.53
C ARG A 21 -20.82 11.54 -2.02
N ASN A 22 -19.69 12.12 -1.58
CA ASN A 22 -19.27 12.16 -0.16
C ASN A 22 -19.17 10.76 0.47
N ILE A 23 -18.68 9.77 -0.29
CA ILE A 23 -18.48 8.39 0.17
C ILE A 23 -16.98 8.11 0.25
N SER A 24 -16.55 7.66 1.43
CA SER A 24 -15.23 7.04 1.65
C SER A 24 -15.40 5.53 1.70
N ALA A 25 -14.49 4.79 1.05
CA ALA A 25 -14.57 3.33 0.96
C ALA A 25 -13.26 2.68 1.43
N ILE A 26 -13.38 1.58 2.16
CA ILE A 26 -12.28 0.71 2.59
C ILE A 26 -12.53 -0.67 2.00
N TYR A 27 -11.51 -1.27 1.39
CA TYR A 27 -11.55 -2.64 0.88
C TYR A 27 -10.55 -3.50 1.62
N VAL A 28 -10.99 -4.63 2.17
CA VAL A 28 -10.14 -5.54 2.94
C VAL A 28 -10.09 -6.87 2.20
N ALA A 29 -8.89 -7.38 1.94
CA ALA A 29 -8.67 -8.66 1.28
C ALA A 29 -7.37 -9.32 1.75
N GLN A 30 -7.37 -10.65 1.74
CA GLN A 30 -6.19 -11.45 2.10
C GLN A 30 -5.12 -11.46 1.00
N ARG A 31 -5.53 -11.34 -0.28
CA ARG A 31 -4.62 -11.40 -1.43
C ARG A 31 -4.75 -10.13 -2.24
N PHE A 32 -3.65 -9.38 -2.34
CA PHE A 32 -3.63 -8.11 -3.07
C PHE A 32 -4.10 -8.26 -4.53
N PHE A 33 -3.62 -9.28 -5.26
CA PHE A 33 -4.00 -9.49 -6.66
C PHE A 33 -5.40 -10.09 -6.87
N ALA A 34 -6.10 -10.48 -5.80
CA ALA A 34 -7.51 -10.83 -5.87
C ALA A 34 -8.42 -9.58 -5.84
N ILE A 35 -7.88 -8.43 -5.42
CA ILE A 35 -8.60 -7.16 -5.44
C ILE A 35 -8.79 -6.71 -6.89
N PRO A 36 -10.02 -6.36 -7.31
CA PRO A 36 -10.30 -5.82 -8.63
C PRO A 36 -9.34 -4.68 -8.99
N LYS A 37 -8.74 -4.75 -10.18
CA LYS A 37 -7.75 -3.77 -10.64
C LYS A 37 -8.24 -2.32 -10.52
N ALA A 38 -9.50 -2.08 -10.91
CA ALA A 38 -10.13 -0.76 -10.80
C ALA A 38 -10.16 -0.21 -9.36
N ILE A 39 -10.23 -1.07 -8.33
CA ILE A 39 -10.11 -0.63 -6.93
C ILE A 39 -8.65 -0.28 -6.63
N ARG A 40 -7.70 -1.17 -6.98
CA ARG A 40 -6.26 -0.97 -6.72
C ARG A 40 -5.66 0.30 -7.34
N GLU A 41 -6.22 0.75 -8.47
CA GLU A 41 -5.79 1.97 -9.17
C GLU A 41 -6.44 3.26 -8.63
N ASN A 42 -7.53 3.16 -7.85
CA ASN A 42 -8.29 4.31 -7.37
C ASN A 42 -8.20 4.54 -5.84
N VAL A 43 -7.47 3.68 -5.12
CA VAL A 43 -7.20 3.86 -3.69
C VAL A 43 -6.21 4.99 -3.43
N ASN A 44 -6.39 5.68 -2.31
CA ASN A 44 -5.44 6.70 -1.84
C ASN A 44 -4.40 6.14 -0.87
N TYR A 45 -4.72 5.05 -0.19
CA TYR A 45 -3.87 4.45 0.81
C TYR A 45 -3.91 2.93 0.70
N ILE A 46 -2.83 2.28 1.10
CA ILE A 46 -2.75 0.82 1.21
C ILE A 46 -2.19 0.48 2.58
N SER A 47 -2.90 -0.35 3.34
CA SER A 47 -2.33 -1.02 4.50
C SER A 47 -1.88 -2.43 4.09
N LEU A 48 -0.61 -2.76 4.32
CA LEU A 48 -0.08 -4.11 4.15
C LEU A 48 0.22 -4.71 5.53
N HIS A 49 -0.48 -5.77 5.87
CA HIS A 49 -0.23 -6.55 7.08
C HIS A 49 0.80 -7.65 6.81
N GLY A 50 1.58 -8.01 7.83
CA GLY A 50 2.53 -9.13 7.76
C GLY A 50 1.85 -10.45 7.36
N GLY A 51 2.63 -11.39 6.81
CA GLY A 51 2.09 -12.65 6.27
C GLY A 51 1.51 -12.55 4.85
N HIS A 52 1.78 -11.44 4.16
CA HIS A 52 1.34 -11.11 2.80
C HIS A 52 1.97 -11.92 1.65
N GLY A 53 2.85 -12.87 1.96
CA GLY A 53 3.56 -13.69 0.96
C GLY A 53 5.08 -13.56 1.10
N SER A 54 5.79 -13.94 0.04
CA SER A 54 7.24 -13.83 -0.07
C SER A 54 7.69 -12.40 -0.41
N LEU A 55 8.98 -12.10 -0.26
CA LEU A 55 9.58 -10.85 -0.77
C LEU A 55 9.23 -10.58 -2.24
N SER A 56 9.09 -11.63 -3.06
CA SER A 56 8.70 -11.49 -4.46
C SER A 56 7.26 -10.99 -4.63
N ASP A 57 6.35 -11.37 -3.73
CA ASP A 57 4.98 -10.87 -3.69
C ASP A 57 4.98 -9.41 -3.25
N THR A 58 5.71 -9.07 -2.19
CA THR A 58 5.92 -7.69 -1.72
C THR A 58 6.42 -6.81 -2.87
N LYS A 59 7.49 -7.22 -3.56
CA LYS A 59 8.03 -6.51 -4.72
C LYS A 59 7.00 -6.33 -5.83
N ARG A 60 6.23 -7.38 -6.14
CA ARG A 60 5.19 -7.33 -7.18
C ARG A 60 4.05 -6.38 -6.82
N ILE A 61 3.69 -6.25 -5.55
CA ILE A 61 2.70 -5.28 -5.06
C ILE A 61 3.25 -3.86 -5.24
N ILE A 62 4.46 -3.61 -4.74
CA ILE A 62 5.09 -2.29 -4.76
C ILE A 62 5.39 -1.81 -6.18
N SER A 63 5.71 -2.72 -7.10
CA SER A 63 5.94 -2.39 -8.51
C SER A 63 4.71 -1.87 -9.24
N GLN A 64 3.50 -1.99 -8.66
CA GLN A 64 2.31 -1.34 -9.19
C GLN A 64 2.32 0.19 -8.98
N TYR A 65 3.12 0.68 -8.03
CA TYR A 65 3.10 2.07 -7.58
C TYR A 65 4.44 2.79 -7.74
N THR A 66 5.55 2.06 -7.94
CA THR A 66 6.87 2.65 -8.19
C THR A 66 7.77 1.73 -9.02
N ASN A 67 8.68 2.33 -9.79
CA ASN A 67 9.76 1.61 -10.47
C ASN A 67 10.91 1.22 -9.53
N GLU A 68 10.97 1.81 -8.33
CA GLU A 68 12.00 1.55 -7.31
C GLU A 68 11.66 0.32 -6.44
N SER A 69 10.80 -0.58 -6.93
CA SER A 69 10.35 -1.75 -6.17
C SER A 69 11.50 -2.67 -5.74
N ASP A 70 12.60 -2.72 -6.50
CA ASP A 70 13.78 -3.50 -6.17
C ASP A 70 14.50 -3.02 -4.90
N SER A 71 14.60 -1.71 -4.71
CA SER A 71 15.26 -1.13 -3.53
C SER A 71 14.31 -1.04 -2.33
N ILE A 72 13.01 -0.87 -2.58
CA ILE A 72 12.01 -0.59 -1.53
C ILE A 72 11.41 -1.88 -0.94
N ALA A 73 11.22 -2.93 -1.75
CA ALA A 73 10.54 -4.14 -1.29
C ALA A 73 11.23 -4.85 -0.11
N PRO A 74 12.57 -4.99 -0.06
CA PRO A 74 13.24 -5.61 1.09
C PRO A 74 12.99 -4.84 2.39
N ILE A 75 12.97 -3.50 2.33
CA ILE A 75 12.71 -2.64 3.49
C ILE A 75 11.29 -2.85 4.01
N ILE A 76 10.32 -2.91 3.10
CA ILE A 76 8.91 -3.15 3.47
C ILE A 76 8.74 -4.54 4.06
N ASP A 77 9.33 -5.56 3.43
CA ASP A 77 9.25 -6.96 3.88
C ASP A 77 9.84 -7.12 5.30
N GLU A 78 10.98 -6.48 5.57
CA GLU A 78 11.57 -6.45 6.92
C GLU A 78 10.66 -5.72 7.92
N LEU A 79 10.11 -4.57 7.54
CA LEU A 79 9.24 -3.79 8.41
C LEU A 79 7.92 -4.50 8.73
N THR A 80 7.36 -5.28 7.80
CA THR A 80 6.14 -6.06 8.05
C THR A 80 6.38 -7.37 8.79
N LEU A 81 7.62 -7.88 8.83
CA LEU A 81 8.00 -8.98 9.72
C LEU A 81 8.09 -8.53 11.18
N GLY A 82 8.56 -7.30 11.41
CA GLY A 82 8.71 -6.74 12.76
C GLY A 82 7.48 -6.02 13.32
N ARG A 83 6.43 -5.81 12.53
CA ARG A 83 5.24 -5.01 12.89
C ARG A 83 3.94 -5.68 12.43
N GLU A 84 2.81 -5.23 12.96
CA GLU A 84 1.50 -5.73 12.53
C GLU A 84 1.16 -5.32 11.08
N PHE A 85 1.47 -4.07 10.69
CA PHE A 85 1.22 -3.54 9.34
C PHE A 85 2.01 -2.25 9.00
N ILE A 86 2.02 -1.90 7.72
CA ILE A 86 2.55 -0.64 7.16
C ILE A 86 1.48 0.02 6.30
N VAL A 87 1.40 1.35 6.33
CA VAL A 87 0.51 2.14 5.47
C VAL A 87 1.30 2.94 4.43
N PHE A 88 0.88 2.88 3.17
CA PHE A 88 1.38 3.68 2.07
C PHE A 88 0.39 4.80 1.75
N ASP A 89 0.87 6.03 1.60
CA ASP A 89 0.11 7.14 1.02
C ASP A 89 0.43 7.26 -0.47
N LEU A 90 -0.57 7.02 -1.31
CA LEU A 90 -0.45 7.07 -2.77
C LEU A 90 -0.84 8.43 -3.36
N ARG A 91 -1.24 9.40 -2.53
CA ARG A 91 -1.64 10.73 -3.01
C ARG A 91 -0.46 11.56 -3.49
N HIS A 92 0.76 11.17 -3.12
CA HIS A 92 1.99 11.85 -3.50
C HIS A 92 2.77 10.99 -4.52
N PRO A 93 3.26 11.55 -5.64
CA PRO A 93 3.94 10.80 -6.70
C PRO A 93 5.29 10.22 -6.26
N LYS A 94 5.85 10.71 -5.16
CA LYS A 94 6.86 9.98 -4.40
C LYS A 94 6.11 9.11 -3.41
N LEU A 95 6.31 7.80 -3.47
CA LEU A 95 5.92 6.90 -2.39
C LEU A 95 6.70 7.33 -1.15
N ILE A 96 6.12 8.24 -0.39
CA ILE A 96 6.58 8.61 0.93
C ILE A 96 5.73 7.75 1.85
N PRO A 97 6.27 6.66 2.42
CA PRO A 97 5.55 5.92 3.43
C PRO A 97 5.33 6.86 4.63
N TYR A 98 4.08 7.28 4.85
CA TYR A 98 3.68 8.00 6.06
C TYR A 98 3.03 7.01 7.01
N GLN A 99 3.45 7.00 8.27
CA GLN A 99 2.78 6.27 9.34
C GLN A 99 1.90 7.23 10.17
N LEU A 100 0.64 6.84 10.37
CA LEU A 100 -0.31 7.42 11.32
C LEU A 100 -0.29 6.55 12.58
N GLU A 101 -0.05 7.11 13.77
CA GLU A 101 -0.04 6.39 15.05
C GLU A 101 -1.37 6.53 15.80
N PHE A 102 -1.96 5.39 16.16
CA PHE A 102 -2.64 5.17 17.43
C PHE A 102 -1.71 4.25 18.26
N ASP A 103 -1.23 4.72 19.41
CA ASP A 103 -0.54 4.01 20.50
C ASP A 103 0.42 2.84 20.17
N GLY A 104 1.54 3.09 19.48
CA GLY A 104 2.76 2.27 19.68
C GLY A 104 3.59 1.84 18.46
N ILE A 105 3.91 2.73 17.50
CA ILE A 105 4.67 2.37 16.28
C ILE A 105 5.65 3.50 15.83
N LEU A 106 6.96 3.27 16.02
CA LEU A 106 8.08 4.16 15.68
C LEU A 106 8.19 4.51 14.17
N VAL A 107 8.25 5.80 13.82
CA VAL A 107 8.30 6.34 12.44
C VAL A 107 9.73 6.38 11.89
N LEU A 108 9.99 5.90 10.65
CA LEU A 108 11.30 6.01 9.99
C LEU A 108 11.30 7.02 8.83
N GLU A 109 12.04 8.10 9.04
CA GLU A 109 12.43 9.15 8.10
C GLU A 109 13.64 8.70 7.24
N LEU A 110 13.54 7.58 6.52
CA LEU A 110 14.74 6.91 5.97
C LEU A 110 15.15 7.24 4.53
N LEU A 111 14.53 8.19 3.84
CA LEU A 111 14.97 8.59 2.48
C LEU A 111 15.49 10.03 2.35
N TRP A 112 15.58 10.80 3.43
CA TRP A 112 16.17 12.15 3.41
C TRP A 112 17.41 12.32 4.32
N ASN A 113 17.53 11.57 5.41
CA ASN A 113 18.64 11.70 6.38
C ASN A 113 19.76 10.66 6.22
N ARG A 114 20.26 10.45 5.00
CA ARG A 114 21.63 9.92 4.84
C ARG A 114 22.59 11.12 4.91
N PRO A 115 23.39 11.32 5.97
CA PRO A 115 24.54 12.22 5.87
C PRO A 115 25.41 11.71 4.72
N ARG A 116 25.84 12.64 3.86
CA ARG A 116 26.79 12.38 2.78
C ARG A 116 27.96 11.59 3.37
N MET A 117 28.08 10.30 3.04
CA MET A 117 29.38 9.65 3.10
C MET A 117 30.18 10.27 1.97
N ILE A 118 31.04 11.21 2.35
CA ILE A 118 32.20 11.63 1.58
C ILE A 118 33.02 10.36 1.38
N LEU A 119 33.19 9.94 0.13
CA LEU A 119 34.26 9.01 -0.24
C LEU A 119 35.50 9.88 -0.42
N GLU A 120 36.54 9.59 0.37
CA GLU A 120 37.92 10.00 0.12
C GLU A 120 38.42 9.46 -1.22
#